data_AF-A0A9E0RQ01-F1
#
_entry.id   AF-A0A9E0RQ01-F1
#
_cell.length_a   1.000
_cell.length_b   1.000
_cell.length_c   1.000
_cell.angle_alpha   90.00
_cell.angle_beta   90.00
_cell.angle_gamma   90.00
#
_symmetry.space_group_name_H-M   'P 1'
#
loop_
_entity.id
_entity.type
_entity.pdbx_description
1 polymer ?
#
loop_
_entity_poly.entity_id
_entity_poly.type
_entity_poly.pdbx_seq_one_letter_code
_entity_poly.pdbx_strand_id
1 'polypeptide(L)'
;MMTQHDLSSELLAPDFYHYAAAPIAAVTAGDDALLVRWPDGRQLSCHRFWLRENTLGYGGIDPATREGIMDPAELSDAMLIDAFELTESGDLRVTWAPEGAEERVVSTYHSGWLKHVAEGQHLPGSWVPAPEAWNASTLRAPPRRHADAVLKDDIALCDMLNDLLRWGVCVVE
;
A
#
# COMPACT_ATOMS: atom_id res chain seq x y z
N MET A 1 27.42 0.15 10.07
CA MET A 1 27.02 1.49 10.56
C MET A 1 26.03 2.03 9.54
N MET A 2 24.75 1.71 9.70
CA MET A 2 23.69 2.18 8.80
C MET A 2 23.53 3.68 9.00
N THR A 3 23.76 4.43 7.92
CA THR A 3 23.53 5.87 7.86
C THR A 3 22.04 6.14 8.02
N GLN A 4 21.74 7.05 8.92
CA GLN A 4 20.42 7.55 9.29
C GLN A 4 19.86 8.43 8.15
N HIS A 5 19.63 7.82 6.98
CA HIS A 5 18.92 8.43 5.87
C HIS A 5 17.59 7.69 5.67
N ASP A 6 16.52 8.43 5.89
CA ASP A 6 15.17 8.22 5.38
C ASP A 6 14.37 6.99 5.84
N LEU A 7 14.45 6.65 7.13
CA LEU A 7 13.43 5.81 7.79
C LEU A 7 12.02 6.45 7.76
N SER A 8 11.91 7.74 7.43
CA SER A 8 10.66 8.50 7.48
C SER A 8 9.67 8.22 6.35
N SER A 9 10.14 7.84 5.16
CA SER A 9 9.26 7.55 4.00
C SER A 9 8.86 6.08 3.93
N GLU A 10 9.76 5.15 4.28
CA GLU A 10 9.49 3.71 4.32
C GLU A 10 8.47 3.29 5.40
N LEU A 11 8.27 4.11 6.43
CA LEU A 11 7.35 3.84 7.52
C LEU A 11 5.96 4.45 7.34
N LEU A 12 5.56 4.88 6.13
CA LEU A 12 4.24 5.53 5.95
C LEU A 12 3.20 4.69 5.20
N ALA A 13 3.62 3.62 4.51
CA ALA A 13 2.67 2.69 3.89
C ALA A 13 2.07 1.75 4.95
N PRO A 14 0.80 1.32 4.80
CA PRO A 14 0.19 0.37 5.72
C PRO A 14 0.65 -1.08 5.50
N ASP A 15 1.45 -1.36 4.48
CA ASP A 15 1.96 -2.70 4.14
C ASP A 15 3.50 -2.72 4.03
N PHE A 16 4.06 -3.83 3.54
CA PHE A 16 5.51 -4.01 3.35
C PHE A 16 6.00 -3.65 1.94
N TYR A 17 5.13 -3.16 1.05
CA TYR A 17 5.54 -2.79 -0.30
C TYR A 17 6.16 -1.39 -0.34
N HIS A 18 7.05 -1.22 -1.32
CA HIS A 18 7.64 0.08 -1.61
C HIS A 18 6.84 0.79 -2.70
N TYR A 19 6.52 2.05 -2.44
CA TYR A 19 5.79 2.90 -3.37
C TYR A 19 6.69 4.05 -3.81
N ALA A 20 6.75 4.30 -5.12
CA ALA A 20 7.41 5.50 -5.63
C ALA A 20 6.64 6.75 -5.16
N ALA A 21 7.35 7.79 -4.74
CA ALA A 21 6.73 9.05 -4.37
C ALA A 21 5.89 9.60 -5.54
N ALA A 22 4.65 9.99 -5.24
CA ALA A 22 3.72 10.55 -6.22
C ALA A 22 3.04 11.78 -5.60
N PRO A 23 3.75 12.93 -5.49
CA PRO A 23 3.28 14.08 -4.74
C PRO A 23 1.85 14.49 -5.11
N ILE A 24 1.04 14.70 -4.09
CA ILE A 24 -0.34 15.14 -4.24
C ILE A 24 -0.34 16.60 -4.71
N ALA A 25 -1.14 16.92 -5.72
CA ALA A 25 -1.26 18.28 -6.24
C ALA A 25 -2.27 19.13 -5.45
N ALA A 26 -3.37 18.52 -5.00
CA ALA A 26 -4.40 19.21 -4.24
C ALA A 26 -5.23 18.24 -3.40
N VAL A 27 -5.73 18.74 -2.26
CA VAL A 27 -6.70 18.07 -1.41
C VAL A 27 -7.87 19.02 -1.17
N THR A 28 -9.10 18.54 -1.30
CA THR A 28 -10.30 19.32 -0.98
C THR A 28 -11.21 18.52 -0.07
N ALA A 29 -11.79 19.19 0.93
CA ALA A 29 -12.81 18.59 1.79
C ALA A 29 -14.08 18.29 0.98
N GLY A 30 -14.62 17.09 1.14
CA GLY A 30 -16.02 16.75 0.91
C GLY A 30 -16.75 16.57 2.25
N ASP A 31 -17.93 15.96 2.24
CA ASP A 31 -18.74 15.77 3.45
C ASP A 31 -18.05 14.82 4.46
N ASP A 32 -17.83 13.56 4.07
CA ASP A 32 -17.18 12.53 4.91
C ASP A 32 -15.81 12.07 4.36
N ALA A 33 -15.27 12.79 3.38
CA ALA A 33 -14.09 12.37 2.65
C ALA A 33 -13.16 13.52 2.28
N LEU A 34 -11.88 13.20 2.10
CA LEU A 34 -10.92 14.07 1.43
C LEU A 34 -10.78 13.64 -0.03
N LEU A 35 -10.99 14.56 -0.96
CA LEU A 35 -10.73 14.33 -2.38
C LEU A 35 -9.28 14.72 -2.70
N VAL A 36 -8.46 13.71 -2.92
CA VAL A 36 -7.04 13.84 -3.26
C VAL A 36 -6.89 13.84 -4.78
N ARG A 37 -6.05 14.73 -5.33
CA ARG A 37 -5.80 14.86 -6.78
C ARG A 37 -4.32 14.94 -7.10
N TRP A 38 -3.93 14.30 -8.19
CA TRP A 38 -2.56 14.30 -8.72
C TRP A 38 -2.43 15.17 -9.99
N PRO A 39 -1.20 15.58 -10.37
CA PRO A 39 -0.98 16.42 -11.56
C PRO A 39 -1.48 15.82 -12.88
N ASP A 40 -1.56 14.49 -12.96
CA ASP A 40 -2.08 13.77 -14.13
C ASP A 40 -3.62 13.72 -14.20
N GLY A 41 -4.30 14.38 -13.25
CA GLY A 41 -5.75 14.44 -13.18
C GLY A 41 -6.41 13.24 -12.48
N ARG A 42 -5.63 12.22 -12.04
CA ARG A 42 -6.16 11.13 -11.23
C ARG A 42 -6.70 11.67 -9.90
N GLN A 43 -7.73 11.02 -9.37
CA GLN A 43 -8.35 11.39 -8.11
C GLN A 43 -8.64 10.16 -7.26
N LEU A 44 -8.67 10.36 -5.94
CA LEU A 44 -9.12 9.38 -4.97
C LEU A 44 -9.97 10.08 -3.91
N SER A 45 -11.17 9.54 -3.65
CA SER A 45 -12.02 9.97 -2.55
C SER A 45 -11.69 9.12 -1.33
N CYS A 46 -11.00 9.69 -0.35
CA CYS A 46 -10.59 9.00 0.86
C CYS A 46 -11.63 9.24 1.96
N HIS A 47 -12.53 8.28 2.20
CA HIS A 47 -13.49 8.36 3.29
C HIS A 47 -12.78 8.41 4.65
N ARG A 48 -13.31 9.18 5.60
CA ARG A 48 -12.69 9.37 6.93
C ARG A 48 -12.44 8.04 7.66
N PHE A 49 -13.40 7.11 7.65
CA PHE A 49 -13.18 5.80 8.28
C PHE A 49 -12.09 5.00 7.60
N TRP A 50 -12.03 4.99 6.27
CA TRP A 50 -10.97 4.29 5.55
C TRP A 50 -9.58 4.86 5.86
N LEU A 51 -9.46 6.20 5.95
CA LEU A 51 -8.21 6.84 6.39
C LEU A 51 -7.89 6.44 7.84
N ARG A 52 -8.87 6.43 8.74
CA ARG A 52 -8.68 6.08 10.15
C ARG A 52 -8.17 4.65 10.30
N GLU A 53 -8.80 3.68 9.62
CA GLU A 53 -8.40 2.27 9.60
C GLU A 53 -6.98 2.08 9.05
N ASN A 54 -6.61 2.86 8.02
CA ASN A 54 -5.28 2.80 7.41
C ASN A 54 -4.25 3.72 8.09
N THR A 55 -4.55 4.28 9.26
CA THR A 55 -3.56 5.01 10.05
C THR A 55 -2.49 4.04 10.51
N LEU A 56 -1.23 4.26 10.15
CA LEU A 56 -0.15 3.49 10.74
C LEU A 56 0.04 3.89 12.22
N GLY A 57 -0.09 2.92 13.12
CA GLY A 57 -0.16 3.14 14.56
C GLY A 57 -1.54 3.61 15.02
N TYR A 58 -1.62 4.13 16.25
CA TYR A 58 -2.81 4.78 16.81
C TYR A 58 -4.12 3.97 16.70
N GLY A 59 -4.02 2.64 16.79
CA GLY A 59 -5.18 1.74 16.69
C GLY A 59 -5.67 1.45 15.26
N GLY A 60 -4.98 1.90 14.21
CA GLY A 60 -5.31 1.56 12.82
C GLY A 60 -4.58 0.29 12.35
N ILE A 61 -3.34 0.47 11.88
CA ILE A 61 -2.45 -0.60 11.41
C ILE A 61 -1.28 -0.76 12.41
N ASP A 62 -0.97 -1.99 12.82
CA ASP A 62 0.20 -2.24 13.66
C ASP A 62 1.51 -1.98 12.87
N PRO A 63 2.43 -1.12 13.38
CA PRO A 63 3.65 -0.79 12.65
C PRO A 63 4.61 -1.96 12.41
N ALA A 64 4.57 -2.99 13.26
CA ALA A 64 5.48 -4.13 13.19
C ALA A 64 4.92 -5.24 12.29
N THR A 65 3.64 -5.58 12.43
CA THR A 65 3.00 -6.69 11.70
C THR A 65 2.32 -6.24 10.40
N ARG A 66 1.98 -4.96 10.28
CA ARG A 66 1.18 -4.40 9.18
C ARG A 66 -0.24 -4.97 9.10
N GLU A 67 -0.75 -5.47 10.21
CA GLU A 67 -2.13 -5.94 10.34
C GLU A 67 -3.06 -4.82 10.82
N GLY A 68 -4.31 -4.81 10.34
CA GLY A 68 -5.35 -3.94 10.88
C GLY A 68 -5.80 -4.41 12.24
N ILE A 69 -5.80 -3.49 13.21
CA ILE A 69 -6.15 -3.76 14.62
C ILE A 69 -7.44 -3.05 15.07
N MET A 70 -7.97 -2.12 14.27
CA MET A 70 -9.25 -1.46 14.51
C MET A 70 -10.40 -2.45 14.34
N ASP A 71 -11.29 -2.54 15.33
CA ASP A 71 -12.56 -3.25 15.15
C ASP A 71 -13.54 -2.33 14.41
N PRO A 72 -14.23 -2.79 13.34
CA PRO A 72 -15.25 -1.99 12.67
C PRO A 72 -16.35 -1.43 13.60
N ALA A 73 -16.59 -2.06 14.77
CA ALA A 73 -17.51 -1.55 15.78
C ALA A 73 -17.00 -0.32 16.54
N GLU A 74 -15.70 -0.04 16.49
CA GLU A 74 -15.07 1.14 17.10
C GLU A 74 -15.23 2.38 16.20
N LEU A 75 -15.51 2.20 14.91
CA LEU A 75 -15.79 3.31 14.00
C LEU A 75 -17.04 4.08 14.46
N SER A 76 -16.86 5.37 14.70
CA SER A 76 -17.92 6.22 15.24
C SER A 76 -18.00 7.56 14.52
N ASP A 77 -19.16 8.20 14.58
CA ASP A 77 -19.35 9.54 13.99
C ASP A 77 -18.46 10.61 14.63
N ALA A 78 -17.92 10.36 15.82
CA ALA A 78 -16.96 11.26 16.47
C ALA A 78 -15.58 11.27 15.80
N MET A 79 -15.24 10.27 14.97
CA MET A 79 -13.98 10.21 14.19
C MET A 79 -14.02 11.21 13.04
N LEU A 80 -13.81 12.48 13.35
CA LEU A 80 -13.86 13.59 12.40
C LEU A 80 -12.45 14.06 12.04
N ILE A 81 -12.31 14.57 10.81
CA ILE A 81 -11.09 15.25 10.38
C ILE A 81 -11.16 16.70 10.88
N ASP A 82 -10.24 17.09 11.77
CA ASP A 82 -10.11 18.46 12.30
C ASP A 82 -9.38 19.36 11.30
N ALA A 83 -8.30 18.85 10.72
CA ALA A 83 -7.51 19.55 9.71
C ALA A 83 -6.80 18.57 8.78
N PHE A 84 -6.41 19.05 7.60
CA PHE A 84 -5.52 18.32 6.71
C PHE A 84 -4.57 19.29 6.00
N GLU A 85 -3.39 18.79 5.66
CA GLU A 85 -2.37 19.52 4.94
C GLU A 85 -1.54 18.57 4.05
N LEU A 86 -0.78 19.16 3.12
CA LEU A 86 0.25 18.44 2.40
C LEU A 86 1.59 18.69 3.07
N THR A 87 2.37 17.64 3.27
CA THR A 87 3.75 17.77 3.74
C THR A 87 4.65 18.36 2.64
N GLU A 88 5.89 18.71 2.97
CA GLU A 88 6.89 19.14 1.97
C GLU A 88 7.17 18.04 0.92
N SER A 89 7.03 16.77 1.28
CA SER A 89 7.14 15.62 0.37
C SER A 89 5.90 15.42 -0.52
N GLY A 90 4.80 16.15 -0.27
CA GLY A 90 3.55 16.01 -0.98
C GLY A 90 2.68 14.83 -0.48
N ASP A 91 2.93 14.35 0.73
CA ASP A 91 2.11 13.34 1.42
C ASP A 91 0.91 14.00 2.10
N LEU A 92 -0.16 13.23 2.29
CA LEU A 92 -1.35 13.72 2.98
C LEU A 92 -1.15 13.59 4.48
N ARG A 93 -1.23 14.69 5.21
CA ARG A 93 -1.30 14.69 6.67
C ARG A 93 -2.71 15.06 7.14
N VAL A 94 -3.25 14.26 8.04
CA VAL A 94 -4.59 14.44 8.63
C VAL A 94 -4.43 14.59 10.14
N THR A 95 -5.04 15.64 10.68
CA THR A 95 -5.21 15.82 12.12
C THR A 95 -6.65 15.43 12.47
N TRP A 96 -6.80 14.50 13.39
CA TRP A 96 -8.10 14.01 13.82
C TRP A 96 -8.64 14.85 14.97
N ALA A 97 -9.96 15.03 14.98
CA ALA A 97 -10.66 15.60 16.13
C ALA A 97 -10.45 14.68 17.35
N PRO A 98 -10.24 15.23 18.56
CA PRO A 98 -10.09 14.41 19.76
C PRO A 98 -11.32 13.53 20.01
N GLU A 99 -11.09 12.24 20.23
CA GLU A 99 -12.12 11.29 20.63
C GLU A 99 -12.13 11.18 22.16
N GLY A 100 -13.00 11.95 22.82
CA GLY A 100 -13.08 11.96 24.28
C GLY A 100 -11.86 12.63 24.95
N ALA A 101 -11.19 11.91 25.86
CA ALA A 101 -10.04 12.39 26.61
C ALA A 101 -8.68 12.03 25.97
N GLU A 102 -8.71 11.47 24.76
CA GLU A 102 -7.52 11.00 24.07
C GLU A 102 -6.66 12.15 23.53
N GLU A 103 -5.37 11.86 23.34
CA GLU A 103 -4.44 12.77 22.71
C GLU A 103 -4.80 13.00 21.23
N ARG A 104 -4.43 14.17 20.70
CA ARG A 104 -4.62 14.49 19.29
C ARG A 104 -3.82 13.51 18.42
N VAL A 105 -4.53 12.77 17.56
CA VAL A 105 -3.91 11.87 16.57
C VAL A 105 -3.58 12.65 15.31
N VAL A 106 -2.36 12.47 14.79
CA VAL A 106 -1.92 13.00 13.50
C VAL A 106 -1.41 11.85 12.65
N SER A 107 -2.09 11.59 11.53
CA SER A 107 -1.76 10.52 10.60
C SER A 107 -1.14 11.10 9.33
N THR A 108 -0.09 10.46 8.81
CA THR A 108 0.50 10.82 7.50
C THR A 108 0.38 9.63 6.56
N TYR A 109 -0.12 9.86 5.35
CA TYR A 109 -0.37 8.84 4.34
C TYR A 109 0.54 9.08 3.14
N HIS A 110 1.33 8.06 2.80
CA HIS A 110 2.28 8.14 1.69
C HIS A 110 1.56 8.40 0.37
N SER A 111 1.99 9.44 -0.34
CA SER A 111 1.39 9.91 -1.59
C SER A 111 1.42 8.85 -2.69
N GLY A 112 2.50 8.09 -2.78
CA GLY A 112 2.65 6.95 -3.69
C GLY A 112 1.69 5.79 -3.39
N TRP A 113 1.43 5.52 -2.12
CA TRP A 113 0.50 4.46 -1.73
C TRP A 113 -0.94 4.87 -2.07
N LEU A 114 -1.35 6.09 -1.73
CA LEU A 114 -2.65 6.62 -2.14
C LEU A 114 -2.83 6.64 -3.66
N LYS A 115 -1.77 6.97 -4.41
CA LYS A 115 -1.78 6.93 -5.88
C LYS A 115 -2.01 5.51 -6.40
N HIS A 116 -1.32 4.54 -5.83
CA HIS A 116 -1.47 3.13 -6.16
C HIS A 116 -2.89 2.62 -5.91
N VAL A 117 -3.51 3.04 -4.78
CA VAL A 117 -4.93 2.77 -4.51
C VAL A 117 -5.82 3.41 -5.59
N ALA A 118 -5.57 4.67 -5.94
CA ALA A 118 -6.32 5.40 -6.97
C ALA A 118 -6.24 4.78 -8.37
N GLU A 119 -5.17 4.03 -8.65
CA GLU A 119 -4.97 3.29 -9.88
C GLU A 119 -5.59 1.88 -9.86
N GLY A 120 -6.23 1.50 -8.75
CA GLY A 120 -6.81 0.17 -8.57
C GLY A 120 -5.76 -0.92 -8.35
N GLN A 121 -4.52 -0.55 -8.05
CA GLN A 121 -3.41 -1.49 -7.91
C GLN A 121 -3.28 -2.09 -6.50
N HIS A 122 -4.15 -1.70 -5.56
CA HIS A 122 -4.21 -2.31 -4.23
C HIS A 122 -4.82 -3.74 -4.24
N LEU A 123 -5.28 -4.23 -5.40
CA LEU A 123 -5.85 -5.57 -5.55
C LEU A 123 -4.74 -6.64 -5.56
N PRO A 124 -5.01 -7.88 -5.09
CA PRO A 124 -4.00 -8.94 -5.01
C PRO A 124 -3.27 -9.23 -6.33
N GLY A 125 -3.94 -9.03 -7.47
CA GLY A 125 -3.38 -9.30 -8.80
C GLY A 125 -2.39 -8.25 -9.32
N SER A 126 -2.18 -7.15 -8.62
CA SER A 126 -1.47 -5.98 -9.18
C SER A 126 0.05 -6.11 -9.14
N TRP A 127 0.57 -6.98 -8.27
CA TRP A 127 2.00 -7.23 -8.06
C TRP A 127 2.45 -8.59 -8.58
N VAL A 128 1.52 -9.39 -9.12
CA VAL A 128 1.78 -10.74 -9.58
C VAL A 128 1.35 -10.91 -11.04
N PRO A 129 2.02 -11.78 -11.82
CA PRO A 129 1.59 -12.05 -13.18
C PRO A 129 0.19 -12.67 -13.21
N ALA A 130 -0.58 -12.35 -14.25
CA ALA A 130 -1.86 -12.98 -14.48
C ALA A 130 -1.68 -14.47 -14.82
N PRO A 131 -2.51 -15.37 -14.27
CA PRO A 131 -2.51 -16.77 -14.67
C PRO A 131 -2.85 -16.95 -16.15
N GLU A 132 -2.08 -17.78 -16.85
CA GLU A 132 -2.28 -18.09 -18.26
C GLU A 132 -2.64 -19.56 -18.43
N ALA A 133 -3.86 -19.81 -18.91
CA ALA A 133 -4.31 -21.17 -19.22
C ALA A 133 -3.49 -21.75 -20.38
N TRP A 134 -3.07 -23.00 -20.24
CA TRP A 134 -2.27 -23.67 -21.26
C TRP A 134 -2.69 -25.11 -21.49
N ASN A 135 -2.27 -25.62 -22.65
CA ASN A 135 -2.32 -27.03 -23.01
C ASN A 135 -1.03 -27.38 -23.78
N ALA A 136 -0.89 -28.62 -24.22
CA ALA A 136 0.32 -29.08 -24.91
C ALA A 136 0.64 -28.32 -26.22
N SER A 137 -0.33 -27.61 -26.81
CA SER A 137 -0.10 -26.79 -28.01
C SER A 137 0.44 -25.39 -27.70
N THR A 138 0.11 -24.82 -26.53
CA THR A 138 0.51 -23.46 -26.14
C THR A 138 1.73 -23.44 -25.23
N LEU A 139 1.95 -24.47 -24.42
CA LEU A 139 3.13 -24.65 -23.58
C LEU A 139 3.83 -25.97 -23.94
N ARG A 140 4.82 -25.88 -24.84
CA ARG A 140 5.57 -27.07 -25.31
C ARG A 140 6.46 -27.68 -24.25
N ALA A 141 6.98 -26.85 -23.34
CA ALA A 141 7.79 -27.26 -22.22
C ALA A 141 7.53 -26.29 -21.05
N PRO A 142 7.41 -26.78 -19.81
CA PRO A 142 7.37 -25.91 -18.64
C PRO A 142 8.63 -25.04 -18.53
N PRO A 143 8.53 -23.83 -17.92
CA PRO A 143 9.70 -23.06 -17.52
C PRO A 143 10.65 -23.91 -16.67
N ARG A 144 11.96 -23.65 -16.81
CA ARG A 144 13.02 -24.36 -16.09
C ARG A 144 13.93 -23.35 -15.39
N ARG A 145 14.29 -23.63 -14.14
CA ARG A 145 15.15 -22.78 -13.31
C ARG A 145 16.23 -23.62 -12.62
N HIS A 146 17.40 -23.04 -12.42
CA HIS A 146 18.52 -23.71 -11.76
C HIS A 146 18.33 -23.73 -10.24
N ALA A 147 18.41 -24.91 -9.62
CA ALA A 147 18.23 -25.10 -8.19
C ALA A 147 19.20 -24.24 -7.36
N ASP A 148 20.47 -24.19 -7.76
CA ASP A 148 21.49 -23.43 -7.03
C ASP A 148 21.23 -21.92 -7.04
N ALA A 149 20.73 -21.39 -8.17
CA ALA A 149 20.41 -19.98 -8.31
C ALA A 149 19.17 -19.62 -7.47
N VAL A 150 18.09 -20.40 -7.58
CA VAL A 150 16.85 -20.18 -6.81
C VAL A 150 17.11 -20.17 -5.30
N LEU A 151 18.06 -20.96 -4.80
CA LEU A 151 18.38 -21.02 -3.37
C LEU A 151 19.27 -19.87 -2.87
N LYS A 152 19.91 -19.11 -3.76
CA LYS A 152 20.97 -18.13 -3.40
C LYS A 152 20.70 -16.72 -3.90
N ASP A 153 19.76 -16.54 -4.81
CA ASP A 153 19.45 -15.27 -5.46
C ASP A 153 17.94 -15.02 -5.43
N ASP A 154 17.53 -13.98 -4.70
CA ASP A 154 16.12 -13.58 -4.56
C ASP A 154 15.49 -13.20 -5.91
N ILE A 155 16.27 -12.73 -6.88
CA ILE A 155 15.76 -12.44 -8.23
C ILE A 155 15.42 -13.76 -8.93
N ALA A 156 16.30 -14.75 -8.85
CA ALA A 156 16.06 -16.07 -9.44
C ALA A 156 14.88 -16.79 -8.76
N LEU A 157 14.73 -16.63 -7.44
CA LEU A 157 13.58 -17.12 -6.69
C LEU A 157 12.29 -16.42 -7.13
N CYS A 158 12.28 -15.09 -7.21
CA CYS A 158 11.12 -14.31 -7.67
C CYS A 158 10.69 -14.72 -9.08
N ASP A 159 11.64 -14.89 -9.99
CA ASP A 159 11.41 -15.38 -11.35
C ASP A 159 10.73 -16.75 -11.37
N MET A 160 11.19 -17.69 -10.55
CA MET A 160 10.58 -19.02 -10.41
C MET A 160 9.15 -18.93 -9.85
N LEU A 161 8.92 -18.09 -8.83
CA LEU A 161 7.60 -17.87 -8.26
C LEU A 161 6.65 -17.24 -9.28
N ASN A 162 7.14 -16.32 -10.11
CA ASN A 162 6.36 -15.72 -11.20
C ASN A 162 5.99 -16.77 -12.27
N ASP A 163 6.88 -17.70 -12.60
CA ASP A 163 6.55 -18.82 -13.49
C ASP A 163 5.44 -19.70 -12.90
N LEU A 164 5.48 -19.97 -11.58
CA LEU A 164 4.44 -20.73 -10.88
C LEU A 164 3.10 -19.98 -10.84
N LEU A 165 3.10 -18.68 -10.59
CA LEU A 165 1.88 -17.86 -10.56
C LEU A 165 1.23 -17.76 -11.94
N ARG A 166 2.06 -17.63 -13.00
CA ARG A 166 1.60 -17.49 -14.37
C ARG A 166 1.14 -18.83 -14.95
N TRP A 167 1.97 -19.87 -14.87
CA TRP A 167 1.74 -21.14 -15.55
C TRP A 167 1.27 -22.26 -14.63
N GLY A 168 1.33 -22.10 -13.31
CA GLY A 168 1.05 -23.19 -12.36
C GLY A 168 2.10 -24.31 -12.36
N VAL A 169 3.21 -24.16 -13.09
CA VAL A 169 4.27 -25.17 -13.21
C VAL A 169 5.64 -24.53 -13.49
N CYS A 170 6.68 -25.05 -12.85
CA CYS A 170 8.08 -24.77 -13.12
C CYS A 170 8.90 -26.01 -12.77
N VAL A 171 9.89 -26.36 -13.60
CA VAL A 171 10.86 -27.42 -13.29
C VAL A 171 12.08 -26.78 -12.65
N VAL A 172 12.53 -27.33 -11.52
CA VAL A 172 13.76 -26.92 -10.85
C VAL A 172 14.79 -28.04 -11.02
N GLU A 173 15.97 -27.70 -11.52
CA GLU A 173 17.04 -28.65 -11.86
C GLU A 173 18.45 -28.21 -11.45
#